data_AF-A0A924RES0-F1
#
_entry.id   AF-A0A924RES0-F1
#
_cell.length_a   1.000
_cell.length_b   1.000
_cell.length_c   1.000
_cell.angle_alpha   90.00
_cell.angle_beta   90.00
_cell.angle_gamma   90.00
#
_symmetry.space_group_name_H-M   'P 1'
#
loop_
_entity.id
_entity.type
_entity.pdbx_description
1 polymer ?
#
loop_
_entity_poly.entity_id
_entity_poly.type
_entity_poly.pdbx_seq_one_letter_code
_entity_poly.pdbx_strand_id
1 'polypeptide(L)'
;ASGLDFNLSDADYVKFFASARALGFDAFKIKVGHPDLAWDLKRLRLLKEAVGTPSAIMVDANEAWTPKEAIMRLHAYRDAGHEILWIEDPCIRDDYDGLRQVSEALPFTQINTGEYLDLAGKRRLLEARGVDIMNVHGKPGDVLRAAWLAAEYGVRVALGNTFLEIGVHMAAALPEADWIEYSFQNYNHLATQPVLFEQGYAIAPDRPGHGITLSDQARREHAVATLAEGVRPAPPAPIQL
;
A
#
# COMPACT_ATOMS: atom_id res chain seq x y z
N ALA A 1 6.84 -2.80 -3.75
CA ALA A 1 7.40 -1.47 -3.46
C ALA A 1 6.33 -0.41 -3.64
N SER A 2 6.09 0.45 -2.65
CA SER A 2 5.11 1.55 -2.70
C SER A 2 5.79 2.89 -2.48
N GLY A 3 5.45 3.89 -3.30
CA GLY A 3 6.26 5.10 -3.41
C GLY A 3 5.92 6.24 -2.45
N LEU A 4 4.70 6.29 -1.91
CA LEU A 4 4.16 7.52 -1.29
C LEU A 4 4.51 8.78 -2.11
N ASP A 5 4.39 8.63 -3.43
CA ASP A 5 5.22 9.28 -4.44
C ASP A 5 4.59 10.53 -5.07
N PHE A 6 3.36 10.86 -4.67
CA PHE A 6 2.55 11.91 -5.30
C PHE A 6 3.26 13.27 -5.36
N ASN A 7 4.09 13.57 -4.36
CA ASN A 7 4.83 14.84 -4.26
C ASN A 7 6.26 14.78 -4.83
N LEU A 8 6.71 13.63 -5.35
CA LEU A 8 8.05 13.50 -5.91
C LEU A 8 8.12 14.20 -7.27
N SER A 9 9.25 14.86 -7.54
CA SER A 9 9.57 15.29 -8.91
C SER A 9 9.63 14.06 -9.84
N ASP A 10 9.51 14.26 -11.15
CA ASP A 10 9.63 13.16 -12.11
C ASP A 10 11.00 12.46 -11.99
N ALA A 11 12.06 13.24 -11.75
CA ALA A 11 13.41 12.71 -11.59
C ALA A 11 13.56 11.87 -10.32
N ASP A 12 13.04 12.35 -9.18
CA ASP A 12 13.09 11.62 -7.91
C ASP A 12 12.22 10.37 -7.94
N TYR A 13 11.07 10.44 -8.61
CA TYR A 13 10.19 9.30 -8.85
C TYR A 13 10.87 8.19 -9.66
N VAL A 14 11.49 8.55 -10.80
CA VAL A 14 12.21 7.58 -11.64
C VAL A 14 13.36 6.96 -10.85
N LYS A 15 14.13 7.80 -10.13
CA LYS A 15 15.23 7.33 -9.28
C LYS A 15 14.74 6.37 -8.19
N PHE A 16 13.63 6.70 -7.54
CA PHE A 16 13.02 5.86 -6.50
C PHE A 16 12.68 4.48 -7.04
N PHE A 17 11.89 4.41 -8.11
CA PHE A 17 11.42 3.13 -8.65
C PHE A 17 12.54 2.31 -9.30
N ALA A 18 13.51 2.96 -9.97
CA ALA A 18 14.70 2.28 -10.48
C ALA A 18 15.54 1.67 -9.36
N SER A 19 15.67 2.34 -8.22
CA SER A 19 16.39 1.81 -7.06
C SER A 19 15.63 0.63 -6.43
N ALA A 20 14.31 0.73 -6.28
CA ALA A 20 13.48 -0.38 -5.82
C ALA A 20 13.60 -1.60 -6.75
N ARG A 21 13.64 -1.39 -8.07
CA ARG A 21 13.90 -2.45 -9.05
C ARG A 21 15.29 -3.08 -8.87
N ALA A 22 16.32 -2.26 -8.65
CA ALA A 22 17.69 -2.74 -8.42
C ALA A 22 17.81 -3.58 -7.13
N LEU A 23 16.96 -3.33 -6.13
CA LEU A 23 16.84 -4.13 -4.91
C LEU A 23 16.03 -5.43 -5.09
N GLY A 24 15.58 -5.71 -6.31
CA GLY A 24 14.89 -6.96 -6.67
C GLY A 24 13.37 -6.93 -6.52
N PHE A 25 12.76 -5.77 -6.26
CA PHE A 25 11.29 -5.67 -6.34
C PHE A 25 10.83 -5.81 -7.80
N ASP A 26 9.71 -6.51 -7.99
CA ASP A 26 9.08 -6.73 -9.30
C ASP A 26 7.61 -6.26 -9.37
N ALA A 27 7.07 -5.77 -8.25
CA ALA A 27 5.74 -5.20 -8.15
C ALA A 27 5.76 -3.81 -7.52
N PHE A 28 5.04 -2.87 -8.14
CA PHE A 28 5.13 -1.45 -7.84
C PHE A 28 3.75 -0.82 -7.67
N LYS A 29 3.53 -0.14 -6.54
CA LYS A 29 2.34 0.67 -6.28
C LYS A 29 2.69 2.16 -6.38
N ILE A 30 1.90 2.92 -7.14
CA ILE A 30 2.07 4.38 -7.30
C ILE A 30 0.81 5.14 -6.89
N LYS A 31 0.98 6.35 -6.39
CA LYS A 31 -0.16 7.25 -6.13
C LYS A 31 -0.66 7.85 -7.45
N VAL A 32 -1.97 7.86 -7.61
CA VAL A 32 -2.72 8.54 -8.68
C VAL A 32 -3.78 9.44 -8.04
N GLY A 33 -4.73 9.95 -8.81
CA GLY A 33 -5.79 10.81 -8.27
C GLY A 33 -5.58 12.28 -8.56
N HIS A 34 -4.63 12.62 -9.43
CA HIS A 34 -4.41 14.00 -9.82
C HIS A 34 -5.63 14.53 -10.61
N PRO A 35 -6.05 15.80 -10.41
CA PRO A 35 -7.20 16.36 -11.14
C PRO A 35 -7.05 16.25 -12.67
N ASP A 36 -5.83 16.38 -13.18
CA ASP A 36 -5.49 16.12 -14.58
C ASP A 36 -5.12 14.64 -14.82
N LEU A 37 -5.93 13.93 -15.61
CA LEU A 37 -5.71 12.53 -16.03
C LEU A 37 -4.38 12.35 -16.78
N ALA A 38 -3.94 13.34 -17.55
CA ALA A 38 -2.67 13.24 -18.29
C ALA A 38 -1.47 13.14 -17.35
N TRP A 39 -1.57 13.68 -16.13
CA TRP A 39 -0.54 13.55 -15.10
C TRP A 39 -0.40 12.10 -14.63
N ASP A 40 -1.52 11.43 -14.32
CA ASP A 40 -1.52 10.03 -13.89
C ASP A 40 -0.93 9.13 -14.99
N LEU A 41 -1.37 9.32 -16.25
CA LEU A 41 -0.85 8.58 -17.41
C LEU A 41 0.65 8.80 -17.62
N LYS A 42 1.12 10.04 -17.43
CA LYS A 42 2.55 10.35 -17.49
C LYS A 42 3.33 9.60 -16.42
N ARG A 43 2.83 9.53 -15.18
CA ARG A 43 3.49 8.79 -14.08
C ARG A 43 3.54 7.29 -14.36
N LEU A 44 2.44 6.71 -14.83
CA LEU A 44 2.40 5.29 -15.26
C LEU A 44 3.41 4.97 -16.37
N ARG A 45 3.61 5.89 -17.33
CA ARG A 45 4.64 5.75 -18.36
C ARG A 45 6.05 5.83 -17.76
N LEU A 46 6.32 6.83 -16.93
CA LEU A 46 7.61 6.99 -16.25
C LEU A 46 7.97 5.78 -15.39
N LEU A 47 6.99 5.15 -14.73
CA LEU A 47 7.21 3.92 -13.97
C LEU A 47 7.77 2.82 -14.88
N LYS A 48 7.09 2.55 -16.01
CA LYS A 48 7.50 1.52 -16.97
C LYS A 48 8.88 1.83 -17.58
N GLU A 49 9.19 3.10 -17.84
CA GLU A 49 10.53 3.52 -18.27
C GLU A 49 11.59 3.25 -17.19
N ALA A 50 11.26 3.43 -15.91
CA ALA A 50 12.18 3.23 -14.79
C ALA A 50 12.42 1.75 -14.44
N VAL A 51 11.38 0.90 -14.52
CA VAL A 51 11.44 -0.49 -14.01
C VAL A 51 11.34 -1.57 -15.10
N GLY A 52 11.04 -1.18 -16.35
CA GLY A 52 10.84 -2.08 -17.47
C GLY A 52 9.45 -2.73 -17.47
N THR A 53 9.41 -4.06 -17.57
CA THR A 53 8.18 -4.87 -17.55
C THR A 53 8.08 -5.56 -16.19
N PRO A 54 7.45 -4.93 -15.19
CA PRO A 54 7.27 -5.54 -13.87
C PRO A 54 6.22 -6.65 -13.90
N SER A 55 6.23 -7.54 -12.91
CA SER A 55 5.19 -8.57 -12.77
C SER A 55 3.82 -7.98 -12.43
N ALA A 56 3.78 -6.83 -11.74
CA ALA A 56 2.54 -6.16 -11.40
C ALA A 56 2.71 -4.65 -11.18
N ILE A 57 1.67 -3.89 -11.56
CA ILE A 57 1.53 -2.47 -11.25
C ILE A 57 0.23 -2.28 -10.50
N MET A 58 0.27 -1.55 -9.39
CA MET A 58 -0.90 -1.15 -8.63
C MET A 58 -0.97 0.37 -8.59
N VAL A 59 -2.17 0.92 -8.47
CA VAL A 59 -2.38 2.36 -8.33
C VAL A 59 -3.24 2.63 -7.12
N ASP A 60 -3.08 3.80 -6.52
CA ASP A 60 -3.77 4.18 -5.29
C ASP A 60 -4.26 5.62 -5.42
N ALA A 61 -5.58 5.79 -5.49
CA ALA A 61 -6.21 7.10 -5.68
C ALA A 61 -6.56 7.78 -4.35
N ASN A 62 -6.43 7.08 -3.22
CA ASN A 62 -6.63 7.64 -1.88
C ASN A 62 -7.94 8.43 -1.73
N GLU A 63 -9.04 7.87 -2.25
CA GLU A 63 -10.40 8.42 -2.28
C GLU A 63 -10.63 9.65 -3.16
N ALA A 64 -9.73 9.94 -4.10
CA ALA A 64 -9.80 11.16 -4.91
C ALA A 64 -11.00 11.22 -5.86
N TRP A 65 -11.66 10.09 -6.18
CA TRP A 65 -12.64 10.02 -7.25
C TRP A 65 -14.04 9.65 -6.77
N THR A 66 -15.02 10.05 -7.58
CA THR A 66 -16.36 9.45 -7.55
C THR A 66 -16.34 8.08 -8.24
N PRO A 67 -17.31 7.17 -7.97
CA PRO A 67 -17.37 5.85 -8.62
C PRO A 67 -17.31 5.91 -10.15
N LYS A 68 -18.06 6.83 -10.75
CA LYS A 68 -18.08 7.01 -12.21
C LYS A 68 -16.74 7.51 -12.77
N GLU A 69 -16.06 8.40 -12.04
CA GLU A 69 -14.74 8.87 -12.43
C GLU A 69 -13.69 7.77 -12.32
N ALA A 70 -13.73 6.94 -11.26
CA ALA A 70 -12.84 5.80 -11.11
C ALA A 70 -12.96 4.83 -12.30
N ILE A 71 -14.19 4.47 -12.68
CA ILE A 71 -14.44 3.61 -13.85
C ILE A 71 -13.85 4.23 -15.12
N MET A 72 -14.11 5.51 -15.37
CA MET A 72 -13.60 6.23 -16.54
C MET A 72 -12.07 6.24 -16.59
N ARG A 73 -11.40 6.56 -15.48
CA ARG A 73 -9.94 6.65 -15.42
C ARG A 73 -9.27 5.30 -15.60
N LEU A 74 -9.81 4.24 -15.01
CA LEU A 74 -9.24 2.88 -15.15
C LEU A 74 -9.38 2.34 -16.58
N HIS A 75 -10.48 2.67 -17.28
CA HIS A 75 -10.57 2.43 -18.72
C HIS A 75 -9.51 3.22 -19.50
N ALA A 76 -9.32 4.50 -19.19
CA ALA A 76 -8.30 5.31 -19.86
C ALA A 76 -6.87 4.78 -19.62
N TYR A 77 -6.56 4.29 -18.43
CA TYR A 77 -5.26 3.65 -18.14
C TYR A 77 -5.07 2.39 -18.99
N ARG A 78 -6.11 1.55 -19.07
CA ARG A 78 -6.10 0.34 -19.90
C ARG A 78 -5.95 0.65 -21.38
N ASP A 79 -6.69 1.63 -21.90
CA ASP A 79 -6.64 2.06 -23.30
C ASP A 79 -5.27 2.64 -23.68
N ALA A 80 -4.57 3.25 -22.71
CA ALA A 80 -3.17 3.70 -22.84
C ALA A 80 -2.15 2.55 -22.68
N GLY A 81 -2.61 1.30 -22.54
CA GLY A 81 -1.76 0.10 -22.44
C GLY A 81 -1.18 -0.14 -21.05
N HIS A 82 -1.78 0.42 -19.99
CA HIS A 82 -1.39 0.15 -18.61
C HIS A 82 -2.32 -0.91 -18.00
N GLU A 83 -1.78 -2.11 -17.81
CA GLU A 83 -2.45 -3.18 -17.06
C GLU A 83 -2.18 -2.96 -15.57
N ILE A 84 -3.26 -2.83 -14.81
CA ILE A 84 -3.25 -2.52 -13.39
C ILE A 84 -3.77 -3.75 -12.64
N LEU A 85 -2.98 -4.30 -11.71
CA LEU A 85 -3.41 -5.43 -10.89
C LEU A 85 -4.55 -5.04 -9.95
N TRP A 86 -4.42 -3.91 -9.25
CA TRP A 86 -5.49 -3.33 -8.47
C TRP A 86 -5.47 -1.80 -8.45
N ILE A 87 -6.65 -1.22 -8.27
CA ILE A 87 -6.85 0.18 -7.85
C ILE A 87 -7.20 0.19 -6.36
N GLU A 88 -6.41 0.94 -5.59
CA GLU A 88 -6.56 1.09 -4.15
C GLU A 88 -7.35 2.35 -3.80
N ASP A 89 -8.33 2.18 -2.90
CA ASP A 89 -9.21 3.24 -2.40
C ASP A 89 -9.66 4.21 -3.51
N PRO A 90 -10.32 3.74 -4.59
CA PRO A 90 -10.71 4.59 -5.72
C PRO A 90 -11.66 5.71 -5.30
N CYS A 91 -12.52 5.45 -4.32
CA CYS A 91 -13.64 6.29 -3.92
C CYS A 91 -13.72 6.41 -2.40
N ILE A 92 -14.61 7.28 -1.92
CA ILE A 92 -14.84 7.47 -0.49
C ILE A 92 -15.25 6.14 0.17
N ARG A 93 -14.56 5.78 1.25
CA ARG A 93 -14.60 4.50 1.99
C ARG A 93 -15.99 4.07 2.47
N ASP A 94 -16.88 5.03 2.70
CA ASP A 94 -18.22 4.79 3.24
C ASP A 94 -19.27 4.62 2.13
N ASP A 95 -18.91 4.86 0.86
CA ASP A 95 -19.77 4.63 -0.31
C ASP A 95 -19.65 3.17 -0.78
N TYR A 96 -20.16 2.24 0.02
CA TYR A 96 -20.09 0.81 -0.28
C TYR A 96 -20.81 0.44 -1.59
N ASP A 97 -21.93 1.12 -1.90
CA ASP A 97 -22.66 0.92 -3.15
C ASP A 97 -21.86 1.42 -4.35
N GLY A 98 -21.18 2.55 -4.21
CA GLY A 98 -20.25 3.07 -5.21
C GLY A 98 -19.07 2.13 -5.45
N LEU A 99 -18.44 1.63 -4.39
CA LEU A 99 -17.35 0.66 -4.50
C LEU A 99 -17.78 -0.63 -5.19
N ARG A 100 -18.99 -1.13 -4.88
CA ARG A 100 -19.60 -2.27 -5.61
C ARG A 100 -19.79 -1.97 -7.09
N GLN A 101 -20.31 -0.79 -7.45
CA GLN A 101 -20.46 -0.40 -8.85
C GLN A 101 -19.12 -0.38 -9.59
N VAL A 102 -18.04 0.09 -8.96
CA VAL A 102 -16.70 0.09 -9.54
C VAL A 102 -16.19 -1.34 -9.74
N SER A 103 -16.32 -2.21 -8.74
CA SER A 103 -15.90 -3.61 -8.82
C SER A 103 -16.65 -4.38 -9.93
N GLU A 104 -17.98 -4.24 -10.00
CA GLU A 104 -18.79 -4.90 -11.04
C GLU A 104 -18.48 -4.39 -12.46
N ALA A 105 -18.06 -3.12 -12.60
CA ALA A 105 -17.80 -2.50 -13.89
C ALA A 105 -16.40 -2.78 -14.47
N LEU A 106 -15.43 -3.19 -13.63
CA LEU A 106 -14.02 -3.27 -14.01
C LEU A 106 -13.48 -4.73 -13.96
N PRO A 107 -13.86 -5.61 -14.90
CA PRO A 107 -13.47 -7.04 -14.87
C PRO A 107 -11.98 -7.31 -15.19
N PHE A 108 -11.17 -6.27 -15.36
CA PHE A 108 -9.77 -6.36 -15.81
C PHE A 108 -8.77 -5.88 -14.75
N THR A 109 -9.25 -5.48 -13.57
CA THR A 109 -8.44 -5.08 -12.42
C THR A 109 -9.22 -5.41 -11.15
N GLN A 110 -8.55 -5.40 -10.00
CA GLN A 110 -9.20 -5.66 -8.70
C GLN A 110 -9.42 -4.35 -7.93
N ILE A 111 -10.48 -4.28 -7.14
CA ILE A 111 -10.71 -3.19 -6.19
C ILE A 111 -10.10 -3.57 -4.85
N ASN A 112 -9.05 -2.85 -4.48
CA ASN A 112 -8.44 -2.97 -3.16
C ASN A 112 -8.91 -1.81 -2.28
N THR A 113 -9.51 -2.08 -1.12
CA THR A 113 -9.92 -1.00 -0.21
C THR A 113 -10.04 -1.46 1.23
N GLY A 114 -10.12 -0.50 2.13
CA GLY A 114 -10.43 -0.72 3.54
C GLY A 114 -9.38 -0.20 4.51
N GLU A 115 -8.31 0.44 4.05
CA GLU A 115 -7.20 0.99 4.88
C GLU A 115 -7.73 1.76 6.10
N TYR A 116 -8.78 2.54 5.89
CA TYR A 116 -9.34 3.46 6.87
C TYR A 116 -10.57 2.92 7.62
N LEU A 117 -11.00 1.70 7.32
CA LEU A 117 -12.16 1.08 7.96
C LEU A 117 -11.74 0.32 9.21
N ASP A 118 -12.55 0.42 10.27
CA ASP A 118 -12.47 -0.49 11.41
C ASP A 118 -13.08 -1.86 11.08
N LEU A 119 -13.13 -2.78 12.06
CA LEU A 119 -13.71 -4.11 11.85
C LEU A 119 -15.16 -4.09 11.39
N ALA A 120 -15.98 -3.16 11.90
CA ALA A 120 -17.39 -3.08 11.54
C ALA A 120 -17.54 -2.56 10.10
N GLY A 121 -16.73 -1.57 9.71
CA GLY A 121 -16.64 -1.07 8.34
C GLY A 121 -16.18 -2.15 7.36
N LYS A 122 -15.13 -2.90 7.71
CA LYS A 122 -14.63 -4.02 6.88
C LYS A 122 -15.70 -5.10 6.68
N ARG A 123 -16.46 -5.46 7.73
CA ARG A 123 -17.60 -6.38 7.60
C ARG A 123 -18.65 -5.83 6.63
N ARG A 124 -19.03 -4.55 6.75
CA ARG A 124 -20.03 -3.91 5.87
C ARG A 124 -19.56 -3.87 4.42
N LEU A 125 -18.27 -3.61 4.19
CA LEU A 125 -17.65 -3.63 2.87
C LEU A 125 -17.76 -5.02 2.21
N LEU A 126 -17.49 -6.10 2.97
CA LEU A 126 -17.67 -7.48 2.51
C LEU A 126 -19.14 -7.82 2.22
N GLU A 127 -20.06 -7.44 3.13
CA GLU A 127 -21.51 -7.62 2.96
C GLU A 127 -22.04 -6.93 1.69
N ALA A 128 -21.49 -5.76 1.35
CA ALA A 128 -21.83 -5.01 0.15
C ALA A 128 -21.20 -5.58 -1.14
N ARG A 129 -20.23 -6.51 -1.04
CA ARG A 129 -19.43 -6.99 -2.18
C ARG A 129 -18.74 -5.87 -2.95
N GLY A 130 -18.26 -4.87 -2.23
CA GLY A 130 -17.57 -3.69 -2.79
C GLY A 130 -16.05 -3.83 -2.88
N VAL A 131 -15.51 -5.03 -2.71
CA VAL A 131 -14.07 -5.25 -2.57
C VAL A 131 -13.67 -6.60 -3.14
N ASP A 132 -12.56 -6.62 -3.87
CA ASP A 132 -11.93 -7.84 -4.40
C ASP A 132 -10.72 -8.26 -3.55
N ILE A 133 -9.99 -7.27 -3.01
CA ILE A 133 -8.90 -7.43 -2.05
C ILE A 133 -9.11 -6.49 -0.88
N MET A 134 -9.15 -7.01 0.35
CA MET A 134 -9.30 -6.14 1.52
C MET A 134 -7.93 -5.71 2.08
N ASN A 135 -7.66 -4.40 2.11
CA ASN A 135 -6.47 -3.87 2.78
C ASN A 135 -6.66 -3.86 4.30
N VAL A 136 -5.65 -4.29 5.05
CA VAL A 136 -5.64 -4.27 6.52
C VAL A 136 -4.29 -3.81 7.08
N HIS A 137 -4.32 -3.21 8.28
CA HIS A 137 -3.14 -2.64 8.96
C HIS A 137 -2.99 -3.13 10.40
N GLY A 138 -1.77 -2.95 10.94
CA GLY A 138 -1.10 -3.69 12.02
C GLY A 138 -1.70 -3.76 13.42
N LYS A 139 -3.01 -3.92 13.59
CA LYS A 139 -3.63 -4.41 14.84
C LYS A 139 -3.89 -5.92 14.72
N PRO A 140 -3.04 -6.79 15.30
CA PRO A 140 -3.10 -8.23 15.01
C PRO A 140 -4.46 -8.87 15.28
N GLY A 141 -5.12 -8.52 16.39
CA GLY A 141 -6.45 -9.05 16.71
C GLY A 141 -7.52 -8.69 15.68
N ASP A 142 -7.47 -7.47 15.14
CA ASP A 142 -8.43 -7.00 14.13
C ASP A 142 -8.08 -7.57 12.75
N VAL A 143 -6.79 -7.62 12.39
CA VAL A 143 -6.32 -8.22 11.14
C VAL A 143 -6.77 -9.68 11.03
N LEU A 144 -6.56 -10.49 12.07
CA LEU A 144 -6.94 -11.90 12.07
C LEU A 144 -8.46 -12.09 11.95
N ARG A 145 -9.26 -11.27 12.65
CA ARG A 145 -10.73 -11.34 12.57
C ARG A 145 -11.25 -10.91 11.21
N ALA A 146 -10.70 -9.85 10.64
CA ALA A 146 -11.06 -9.37 9.31
C ALA A 146 -10.67 -10.39 8.24
N ALA A 147 -9.45 -10.93 8.29
CA ALA A 147 -8.97 -11.90 7.32
C ALA A 147 -9.76 -13.22 7.38
N TRP A 148 -10.07 -13.73 8.57
CA TRP A 148 -10.98 -14.88 8.70
C TRP A 148 -12.33 -14.61 8.05
N LEU A 149 -12.93 -13.44 8.30
CA LEU A 149 -14.21 -13.10 7.69
C LEU A 149 -14.10 -12.93 6.16
N ALA A 150 -13.01 -12.35 5.66
CA ALA A 150 -12.77 -12.22 4.23
C ALA A 150 -12.65 -13.58 3.54
N ALA A 151 -12.01 -14.56 4.21
CA ALA A 151 -11.93 -15.94 3.73
C ALA A 151 -13.31 -16.57 3.52
N GLU A 152 -14.25 -16.36 4.45
CA GLU A 152 -15.64 -16.84 4.33
C GLU A 152 -16.39 -16.21 3.13
N TYR A 153 -15.94 -15.03 2.67
CA TYR A 153 -16.47 -14.35 1.50
C TYR A 153 -15.68 -14.65 0.21
N GLY A 154 -14.59 -15.41 0.30
CA GLY A 154 -13.68 -15.68 -0.81
C GLY A 154 -12.83 -14.47 -1.25
N VAL A 155 -12.63 -13.49 -0.35
CA VAL A 155 -11.89 -12.25 -0.61
C VAL A 155 -10.47 -12.38 -0.07
N ARG A 156 -9.47 -12.01 -0.90
CA ARG A 156 -8.06 -11.98 -0.51
C ARG A 156 -7.76 -10.78 0.39
N VAL A 157 -6.62 -10.80 1.08
CA VAL A 157 -6.16 -9.72 1.95
C VAL A 157 -4.82 -9.21 1.46
N ALA A 158 -4.62 -7.89 1.54
CA ALA A 158 -3.31 -7.26 1.42
C ALA A 158 -2.95 -6.57 2.74
N LEU A 159 -1.69 -6.68 3.16
CA LEU A 159 -1.17 -5.95 4.30
C LEU A 159 -0.62 -4.62 3.81
N GLY A 160 -1.28 -3.52 4.13
CA GLY A 160 -0.73 -2.19 3.93
C GLY A 160 0.44 -1.90 4.88
N ASN A 161 0.94 -0.66 4.87
CA ASN A 161 2.05 -0.29 5.75
C ASN A 161 1.73 -0.57 7.23
N THR A 162 2.72 -1.18 7.90
CA THR A 162 2.75 -1.37 9.35
C THR A 162 4.11 -0.89 9.84
N PHE A 163 4.15 -0.28 11.02
CA PHE A 163 5.39 0.30 11.52
C PHE A 163 6.49 -0.77 11.68
N LEU A 164 7.66 -0.55 11.05
CA LEU A 164 8.76 -1.52 10.98
C LEU A 164 8.35 -2.90 10.42
N GLU A 165 7.34 -2.89 9.55
CA GLU A 165 6.86 -4.06 8.81
C GLU A 165 6.51 -5.26 9.69
N ILE A 166 6.10 -5.04 10.94
CA ILE A 166 5.65 -6.10 11.86
C ILE A 166 4.44 -6.88 11.30
N GLY A 167 3.75 -6.30 10.32
CA GLY A 167 2.76 -6.92 9.45
C GLY A 167 3.20 -8.23 8.81
N VAL A 168 4.50 -8.44 8.61
CA VAL A 168 5.06 -9.63 7.93
C VAL A 168 4.65 -10.94 8.59
N HIS A 169 4.49 -10.97 9.91
CA HIS A 169 4.06 -12.17 10.64
C HIS A 169 2.60 -12.53 10.35
N MET A 170 1.74 -11.53 10.23
CA MET A 170 0.34 -11.75 9.86
C MET A 170 0.24 -12.15 8.39
N ALA A 171 1.00 -11.49 7.50
CA ALA A 171 1.07 -11.85 6.09
C ALA A 171 1.52 -13.31 5.88
N ALA A 172 2.54 -13.76 6.61
CA ALA A 172 3.04 -15.13 6.52
C ALA A 172 2.07 -16.19 7.10
N ALA A 173 1.20 -15.80 8.04
CA ALA A 173 0.29 -16.72 8.72
C ALA A 173 -1.08 -16.86 8.03
N LEU A 174 -1.52 -15.85 7.27
CA LEU A 174 -2.83 -15.80 6.65
C LEU A 174 -2.79 -16.41 5.24
N PRO A 175 -3.53 -17.51 4.98
CA PRO A 175 -3.64 -18.08 3.63
C PRO A 175 -4.17 -17.09 2.59
N GLU A 176 -4.97 -16.11 3.04
CA GLU A 176 -5.61 -15.06 2.25
C GLU A 176 -4.67 -13.92 1.86
N ALA A 177 -3.47 -13.84 2.47
CA ALA A 177 -2.53 -12.75 2.24
C ALA A 177 -1.56 -13.05 1.09
N ASP A 178 -1.59 -12.22 0.05
CA ASP A 178 -0.67 -12.32 -1.11
C ASP A 178 0.40 -11.23 -1.14
N TRP A 179 0.12 -10.09 -0.49
CA TRP A 179 0.93 -8.88 -0.63
C TRP A 179 1.16 -8.22 0.72
N ILE A 180 2.37 -7.70 0.89
CA ILE A 180 2.72 -6.77 1.97
C ILE A 180 3.37 -5.53 1.36
N GLU A 181 2.94 -4.37 1.85
CA GLU A 181 3.46 -3.09 1.41
C GLU A 181 4.80 -2.75 2.07
N TYR A 182 5.76 -2.31 1.26
CA TYR A 182 7.02 -1.72 1.72
C TYR A 182 7.23 -0.37 1.05
N SER A 183 7.36 0.67 1.88
CA SER A 183 7.35 2.07 1.44
C SER A 183 8.65 2.83 1.68
N PHE A 184 9.75 2.10 1.95
CA PHE A 184 11.10 2.67 2.10
C PHE A 184 11.17 3.85 3.09
N GLN A 185 10.30 3.82 4.10
CA GLN A 185 10.30 4.82 5.15
C GLN A 185 11.58 4.68 5.96
N ASN A 186 12.17 5.81 6.33
CA ASN A 186 13.40 5.85 7.10
C ASN A 186 13.14 5.52 8.57
N TYR A 187 12.78 4.27 8.87
CA TYR A 187 12.54 3.78 10.23
C TYR A 187 13.53 2.70 10.66
N ASN A 188 14.25 2.07 9.73
CA ASN A 188 15.15 0.95 10.01
C ASN A 188 16.21 1.26 11.07
N HIS A 189 16.68 2.51 11.16
CA HIS A 189 17.64 2.95 12.18
C HIS A 189 17.09 2.86 13.62
N LEU A 190 15.77 2.81 13.81
CA LEU A 190 15.11 2.64 15.10
C LEU A 190 15.20 1.21 15.63
N ALA A 191 15.51 0.24 14.78
CA ALA A 191 15.64 -1.17 15.15
C ALA A 191 17.10 -1.63 15.09
N THR A 192 17.49 -2.54 15.98
CA THR A 192 18.79 -3.22 15.89
C THR A 192 18.88 -4.12 14.65
N GLN A 193 17.76 -4.73 14.27
CA GLN A 193 17.62 -5.65 13.14
C GLN A 193 16.18 -5.54 12.61
N PRO A 194 15.93 -4.69 11.59
CA PRO A 194 14.61 -4.53 10.97
C PRO A 194 14.17 -5.78 10.20
N VAL A 195 12.93 -5.81 9.72
CA VAL A 195 12.46 -6.84 8.78
C VAL A 195 13.30 -6.75 7.50
N LEU A 196 13.75 -7.90 7.02
CA LEU A 196 14.55 -7.98 5.79
C LEU A 196 13.62 -8.11 4.58
N PHE A 197 14.00 -7.43 3.51
CA PHE A 197 13.41 -7.60 2.18
C PHE A 197 14.49 -8.11 1.23
N GLU A 198 14.25 -9.27 0.63
CA GLU A 198 15.19 -9.92 -0.29
C GLU A 198 14.45 -10.31 -1.57
N GLN A 199 14.94 -9.84 -2.73
CA GLN A 199 14.35 -10.15 -4.05
C GLN A 199 12.83 -9.91 -4.11
N GLY A 200 12.36 -8.84 -3.46
CA GLY A 200 10.95 -8.47 -3.43
C GLY A 200 10.11 -9.20 -2.37
N TYR A 201 10.69 -10.09 -1.55
CA TYR A 201 9.99 -10.80 -0.48
C TYR A 201 10.32 -10.21 0.90
N ALA A 202 9.31 -10.03 1.74
CA ALA A 202 9.49 -9.74 3.17
C ALA A 202 9.76 -11.05 3.93
N ILE A 203 10.82 -11.08 4.75
CA ILE A 203 11.21 -12.29 5.48
C ILE A 203 10.76 -12.17 6.94
N ALA A 204 9.78 -12.99 7.33
CA ALA A 204 9.39 -13.13 8.73
C ALA A 204 10.57 -13.71 9.54
N PRO A 205 11.09 -13.00 10.56
CA PRO A 205 12.30 -13.43 11.26
C PRO A 205 12.04 -14.64 12.17
N ASP A 206 12.97 -15.59 12.19
CA ASP A 206 13.02 -16.69 13.16
C ASP A 206 13.62 -16.22 14.49
N ARG A 207 12.92 -15.28 15.15
CA ARG A 207 13.29 -14.71 16.45
C ARG A 207 12.04 -14.60 17.32
N PRO A 208 12.14 -14.71 18.66
CA PRO A 208 10.97 -14.64 19.54
C PRO A 208 10.14 -13.35 19.36
N GLY A 209 8.81 -13.49 19.47
CA GLY A 209 7.87 -12.38 19.29
C GLY A 209 7.84 -11.90 17.84
N HIS A 210 7.74 -10.58 17.63
CA HIS A 210 7.82 -10.01 16.28
C HIS A 210 9.26 -9.79 15.80
N GLY A 211 10.28 -10.10 16.62
CA GLY A 211 11.70 -10.02 16.27
C GLY A 211 12.30 -8.61 16.26
N ILE A 212 11.53 -7.54 16.50
CA ILE A 212 12.06 -6.17 16.53
C ILE A 212 12.53 -5.81 17.94
N THR A 213 13.78 -5.39 18.06
CA THR A 213 14.34 -4.78 19.27
C THR A 213 14.78 -3.37 18.94
N LEU A 214 14.30 -2.38 19.71
CA LEU A 214 14.65 -0.97 19.51
C LEU A 214 16.15 -0.74 19.72
N SER A 215 16.74 0.13 18.89
CA SER A 215 18.13 0.54 19.01
C SER A 215 18.31 1.48 20.21
N ASP A 216 19.15 1.06 21.16
CA ASP A 216 19.54 1.87 22.30
C ASP A 216 20.19 3.19 21.89
N GLN A 217 20.93 3.18 20.77
CA GLN A 217 21.53 4.38 20.20
C GLN A 217 20.45 5.31 19.66
N ALA A 218 19.55 4.80 18.83
CA ALA A 218 18.45 5.60 18.27
C ALA A 218 17.56 6.17 19.37
N ARG A 219 17.31 5.40 20.44
CA ARG A 219 16.57 5.89 21.61
C ARG A 219 17.27 7.07 22.30
N ARG A 220 18.60 7.10 22.34
CA ARG A 220 19.34 8.25 22.91
C ARG A 220 19.35 9.46 21.98
N GLU A 221 19.49 9.22 20.67
CA GLU A 221 19.69 10.27 19.66
C GLU A 221 18.40 10.91 19.16
N HIS A 222 17.29 10.15 19.14
CA HIS A 222 16.03 10.56 18.50
C HIS A 222 14.83 10.63 19.46
N ALA A 223 14.99 10.29 20.74
CA ALA A 223 13.87 10.41 21.68
C ALA A 223 13.46 11.87 21.87
N VAL A 224 12.21 12.17 21.54
CA VAL A 224 11.57 13.44 21.86
C VAL A 224 10.67 13.20 23.07
N ALA A 225 11.21 13.47 24.27
CA ALA A 225 10.56 13.15 25.55
C ALA A 225 9.30 13.99 25.86
N THR A 226 9.12 15.10 25.14
CA THR A 226 7.96 15.98 25.29
C THR A 226 7.45 16.30 23.89
N LEU A 227 6.17 16.03 23.62
CA LEU A 227 5.44 16.70 22.54
C LEU A 227 5.41 18.18 22.90
N ALA A 228 6.45 18.94 22.55
CA ALA A 228 6.46 20.37 22.80
C ALA A 228 5.27 20.96 22.04
N GLU A 229 4.38 21.63 22.76
CA GLU A 229 3.28 22.39 22.17
C GLU A 229 3.88 23.29 21.08
N GLY A 230 3.47 23.07 19.83
CA GLY A 230 3.94 23.85 18.68
C GLY A 230 5.06 23.22 17.83
N VAL A 231 5.51 21.98 18.11
CA VAL A 231 6.35 21.25 17.14
C VAL A 231 5.50 20.91 15.93
N ARG A 232 5.73 21.62 14.82
CA ARG A 232 5.19 21.21 13.53
C ARG A 232 5.79 19.84 13.19
N PRO A 233 5.01 18.89 12.66
CA PRO A 233 5.54 17.60 12.24
C PRO A 233 6.74 17.84 11.33
N ALA A 234 7.82 17.09 11.57
CA ALA A 234 8.97 17.10 10.68
C ALA A 234 8.48 16.82 9.25
N PRO A 235 9.01 17.51 8.22
CA PRO A 235 8.72 17.13 6.85
C PRO A 235 9.03 15.65 6.68
N PRO A 236 8.27 14.91 5.84
CA PRO A 236 8.49 13.49 5.63
C PRO A 236 9.99 13.26 5.38
N ALA A 237 10.57 12.35 6.17
CA ALA A 237 11.98 12.01 6.01
C ALA A 237 12.21 11.60 4.55
N PRO A 238 13.30 12.04 3.91
CA PRO A 238 13.62 11.60 2.56
C PRO A 238 13.63 10.07 2.56
N ILE A 239 12.97 9.51 1.57
CA ILE A 239 12.97 8.07 1.33
C ILE A 239 14.44 7.62 1.29
N GLN A 240 14.81 6.70 2.17
CA GLN A 240 16.13 6.09 2.14
C GLN A 240 16.13 5.02 1.05
N LEU A 241 16.82 5.33 -0.06
CA LEU A 241 17.11 4.41 -1.15
C LEU A 241 18.34 3.56 -0.82
#